data_AF-A0A6N7V4L5-F1
#
_entry.id   AF-A0A6N7V4L5-F1
#
_cell.length_a   1.000
_cell.length_b   1.000
_cell.length_c   1.000
_cell.angle_alpha   90.00
_cell.angle_beta   90.00
_cell.angle_gamma   90.00
#
_symmetry.space_group_name_H-M   'P 1'
#
loop_
_entity.id
_entity.type
_entity.pdbx_description
1 polymer ?
#
loop_
_entity_poly.entity_id
_entity_poly.type
_entity_poly.pdbx_seq_one_letter_code
_entity_poly.pdbx_strand_id
1 'polypeptide(L)'
;MEIIEAIEKLKDNHALVCLENRALIKMEKDKVYIWHSQWHSKLSRNDFISLFQQNTFEVYENDHGIDMEKDEEYYAWRNRYL
;
A
#
# COMPACT_ATOMS: atom_id res chain seq x y z
N MET A 1 -6.55 13.32 5.08
CA MET A 1 -6.97 13.87 3.78
C MET A 1 -8.23 13.15 3.30
N GLU A 2 -9.07 13.82 2.53
CA GLU A 2 -10.24 13.22 1.88
C GLU A 2 -9.85 12.40 0.64
N ILE A 3 -10.75 11.55 0.15
CA ILE A 3 -10.48 10.62 -0.96
C ILE A 3 -10.09 11.31 -2.28
N ILE A 4 -10.56 12.53 -2.51
CA ILE A 4 -10.27 13.28 -3.74
C ILE A 4 -8.79 13.67 -3.78
N GLU A 5 -8.28 14.31 -2.72
CA GLU A 5 -6.86 14.63 -2.57
C GLU A 5 -5.99 13.37 -2.54
N ALA A 6 -6.46 12.30 -1.90
CA ALA A 6 -5.77 11.01 -1.89
C ALA A 6 -5.53 10.50 -3.32
N ILE A 7 -6.54 10.56 -4.19
CA ILE A 7 -6.41 10.08 -5.57
C ILE A 7 -5.46 10.93 -6.39
N GLU A 8 -5.42 12.24 -6.16
CA GLU A 8 -4.43 13.11 -6.79
C GLU A 8 -3.00 12.69 -6.42
N LYS A 9 -2.73 12.51 -5.11
CA LYS A 9 -1.42 12.01 -4.65
C LYS A 9 -1.07 10.63 -5.22
N LEU A 10 -2.05 9.73 -5.29
CA LEU A 10 -1.85 8.41 -5.91
C LEU A 10 -1.52 8.50 -7.41
N LYS A 11 -2.09 9.46 -8.14
CA LYS A 11 -1.73 9.73 -9.55
C LYS A 11 -0.31 10.29 -9.67
N ASP A 12 0.11 11.11 -8.71
CA ASP A 12 1.50 11.59 -8.57
C ASP A 12 2.46 10.50 -8.06
N ASN A 13 2.07 9.22 -8.13
CA ASN A 13 2.89 8.07 -7.79
C ASN A 13 3.33 8.02 -6.31
N HIS A 14 2.63 8.74 -5.42
CA HIS A 14 2.83 8.67 -3.99
C HIS A 14 2.12 7.44 -3.41
N ALA A 15 2.64 6.94 -2.28
CA ALA A 15 1.95 5.95 -1.47
C ALA A 15 1.10 6.66 -0.40
N LEU A 16 -0.04 6.08 -0.07
CA LEU A 16 -0.91 6.55 1.00
C LEU A 16 -1.10 5.46 2.05
N VAL A 17 -1.50 5.85 3.25
CA VAL A 17 -1.96 4.94 4.28
C VAL A 17 -3.39 5.31 4.68
N CYS A 18 -4.27 4.31 4.75
CA CYS A 18 -5.62 4.47 5.32
C CYS A 18 -5.52 4.36 6.84
N LEU A 19 -5.98 5.38 7.58
CA LEU A 19 -5.80 5.45 9.03
C LEU A 19 -6.66 4.43 9.79
N GLU A 20 -7.88 4.16 9.32
CA GLU A 20 -8.80 3.23 10.00
C GLU A 20 -8.31 1.78 9.92
N ASN A 21 -7.81 1.39 8.74
CA ASN A 21 -7.40 0.01 8.49
C ASN A 21 -5.88 -0.16 8.52
N ARG A 22 -5.08 0.90 8.73
CA ARG A 22 -3.61 0.89 8.60
C ARG A 22 -3.13 0.16 7.34
N ALA A 23 -3.85 0.34 6.24
CA ALA A 23 -3.55 -0.30 4.97
C ALA A 23 -2.80 0.67 4.07
N LEU A 24 -1.70 0.21 3.47
CA LEU A 24 -0.94 0.95 2.48
C LEU A 24 -1.64 0.86 1.13
N ILE A 25 -1.76 1.99 0.45
CA ILE A 25 -2.47 2.13 -0.80
C ILE A 25 -1.52 2.75 -1.81
N LYS A 26 -1.43 2.12 -2.98
CA LYS A 26 -0.61 2.61 -4.09
C LYS A 26 -1.36 2.43 -5.40
N MET A 27 -1.19 3.36 -6.31
CA MET A 27 -1.75 3.25 -7.66
C MET A 27 -0.66 2.90 -8.66
N GLU A 28 -0.93 1.91 -9.52
CA GLU A 28 -0.04 1.55 -10.62
C GLU A 28 -0.88 1.18 -11.86
N LYS A 29 -0.55 1.76 -13.02
CA LYS A 29 -1.21 1.47 -14.32
C LYS A 29 -2.74 1.51 -14.22
N ASP A 30 -3.24 2.57 -13.59
CA ASP A 30 -4.67 2.84 -13.35
C ASP A 30 -5.40 1.86 -12.40
N LYS A 31 -4.67 0.98 -11.71
CA LYS A 31 -5.22 0.07 -10.70
C LYS A 31 -4.73 0.45 -9.31
N VAL A 32 -5.62 0.32 -8.32
CA VAL A 32 -5.32 0.59 -6.92
C VAL A 32 -4.96 -0.71 -6.23
N TYR A 33 -3.80 -0.73 -5.59
CA TYR A 33 -3.30 -1.84 -4.80
C TYR A 33 -3.36 -1.46 -3.33
N ILE A 34 -3.94 -2.34 -2.53
CA ILE A 34 -4.09 -2.17 -1.09
C ILE A 34 -3.33 -3.29 -0.42
N TRP A 35 -2.38 -2.90 0.42
CA TRP A 35 -1.51 -3.76 1.19
C TRP A 35 -1.84 -3.60 2.66
N HIS A 36 -2.53 -4.58 3.21
CA HIS A 36 -2.80 -4.65 4.63
C HIS A 36 -2.02 -5.84 5.23
N SER A 37 -1.73 -5.76 6.53
CA SER A 37 -0.98 -6.81 7.24
C SER A 37 -1.60 -8.21 7.15
N GLN A 38 -2.92 -8.27 7.00
CA GLN A 38 -3.70 -9.53 6.96
C GLN A 38 -4.24 -9.88 5.57
N TRP A 39 -4.29 -8.92 4.65
CA TRP A 39 -4.87 -9.13 3.33
C TRP A 39 -4.30 -8.17 2.30
N HIS A 40 -4.31 -8.59 1.05
CA HIS A 40 -3.90 -7.78 -0.09
C HIS A 40 -5.04 -7.74 -1.08
N SER A 41 -5.40 -6.56 -1.55
CA SER A 41 -6.48 -6.40 -2.52
C SER A 41 -6.06 -5.50 -3.67
N LYS A 42 -6.69 -5.75 -4.81
CA LYS A 42 -6.50 -4.99 -6.03
C LYS A 42 -7.86 -4.57 -6.53
N LEU A 43 -8.05 -3.26 -6.64
CA LEU A 43 -9.32 -2.66 -6.97
C LEU A 43 -9.16 -1.70 -8.16
N SER A 44 -10.27 -1.47 -8.86
CA SER A 44 -10.33 -0.36 -9.81
C SER A 44 -10.39 0.97 -9.04
N ARG A 45 -10.03 2.08 -9.71
CA ARG A 45 -10.15 3.42 -9.12
C ARG A 45 -11.57 3.68 -8.63
N ASN A 46 -12.59 3.31 -9.42
CA ASN A 46 -13.99 3.58 -9.09
C ASN A 46 -14.44 2.79 -7.87
N ASP A 47 -14.08 1.50 -7.79
CA ASP A 47 -14.41 0.67 -6.62
C ASP A 47 -13.72 1.21 -5.36
N PHE A 48 -12.47 1.65 -5.50
CA PHE A 48 -11.74 2.28 -4.40
C PHE A 48 -12.44 3.57 -3.91
N ILE A 49 -12.89 4.44 -4.83
CA ILE A 49 -13.63 5.64 -4.48
C ILE A 49 -14.90 5.28 -3.70
N SER A 50 -15.69 4.34 -4.20
CA SER A 50 -16.95 3.96 -3.57
C SER A 50 -16.77 3.29 -2.21
N LEU A 51 -15.76 2.44 -2.06
CA LEU A 51 -15.52 1.69 -0.81
C LEU A 51 -14.86 2.53 0.27
N PHE A 52 -13.97 3.46 -0.10
CA PHE A 52 -13.18 4.23 0.85
C PHE A 52 -13.60 5.71 0.92
N GLN A 53 -14.78 6.07 0.40
CA GLN A 53 -15.26 7.45 0.34
C GLN A 53 -15.29 8.15 1.70
N GLN A 54 -15.61 7.40 2.76
CA GLN A 54 -15.71 7.90 4.13
C GLN A 54 -14.40 7.76 4.91
N ASN A 55 -13.38 7.16 4.30
CA ASN A 55 -12.13 6.86 4.98
C ASN A 55 -11.17 8.04 4.96
N THR A 56 -10.32 8.11 5.97
CA THR A 56 -9.26 9.12 6.04
C THR A 56 -7.93 8.53 5.62
N PHE A 57 -7.21 9.26 4.75
CA PHE A 57 -5.89 8.86 4.27
C PHE A 57 -4.81 9.85 4.70
N GLU A 58 -3.59 9.36 4.79
CA GLU A 58 -2.38 10.13 5.03
C GLU A 58 -1.33 9.78 3.98
N VAL A 59 -0.50 10.75 3.59
CA VAL A 59 0.59 10.49 2.65
C VAL A 59 1.65 9.68 3.38
N TYR A 60 1.93 8.50 2.84
CA TYR A 60 3.03 7.69 3.34
C TYR A 60 4.33 8.23 2.72
N GLU A 61 4.97 9.16 3.43
CA GLU A 61 6.33 9.57 3.11
C GLU A 61 7.29 8.48 3.58
N ASN A 62 7.93 7.85 2.60
CA ASN A 62 8.95 6.86 2.85
C ASN A 62 10.25 7.58 3.24
N ASP A 63 10.31 8.09 4.47
CA ASP A 63 11.55 8.65 5.05
C ASP A 63 12.52 7.54 5.49
N HIS A 64 12.08 6.28 5.44
CA HIS A 64 12.90 5.12 5.78
C HIS A 64 13.51 4.50 4.53
N GLY A 65 14.80 4.80 4.34
CA GLY A 65 15.68 4.09 3.42
C GLY A 65 15.41 2.59 3.46
N ILE A 66 15.42 1.99 2.28
CA ILE A 66 15.27 0.55 2.05
C ILE A 66 16.23 -0.20 2.99
N ASP A 67 15.73 -0.68 4.13
CA ASP A 67 16.49 -1.57 5.01
C ASP A 67 16.47 -2.96 4.36
N MET A 68 17.48 -3.17 3.53
CA MET A 68 17.77 -4.36 2.73
C MET A 68 18.14 -5.59 3.60
N GLU A 69 18.04 -5.47 4.93
CA GLU A 69 18.56 -6.42 5.92
C GLU A 69 17.60 -7.58 6.24
N LYS A 70 16.31 -7.49 5.88
CA LYS A 70 15.30 -8.53 6.18
C LYS A 70 15.11 -9.61 5.11
N ASP A 71 15.77 -9.50 3.96
CA ASP A 71 15.66 -10.49 2.88
C ASP A 71 16.54 -11.73 3.11
N GLU A 72 17.59 -11.67 3.95
CA GLU A 72 18.48 -12.81 4.18
C GLU A 72 17.83 -13.95 5.00
N GLU A 73 16.98 -13.64 5.99
CA GLU A 73 16.33 -14.66 6.81
C GLU A 73 15.32 -15.52 6.00
N TYR A 74 14.71 -14.96 4.95
CA TYR A 74 13.73 -15.67 4.13
C TYR A 74 14.36 -16.76 3.25
N TYR A 75 15.67 -16.73 2.97
CA TYR A 75 16.33 -17.79 2.19
C TYR A 75 16.97 -18.89 3.04
N ALA A 76 17.07 -18.72 4.35
CA ALA A 76 17.78 -19.67 5.23
C ALA A 76 17.06 -21.02 5.42
N TRP A 77 15.74 -21.11 5.20
CA TRP A 77 14.98 -22.35 5.44
C TRP A 77 15.05 -23.38 4.29
N ARG A 78 15.59 -23.03 3.12
CA ARG A 78 15.67 -23.95 1.97
C ARG A 78 16.88 -24.91 2.02
N ASN A 79 17.89 -24.63 2.85
CA ASN A 79 19.10 -25.45 2.92
C ASN A 79 19.04 -26.63 3.90
N ARG A 80 17.88 -26.94 4.49
CA ARG A 80 17.78 -28.08 5.44
C ARG A 80 17.47 -29.43 4.81
N TYR A 81 17.31 -29.51 3.48
CA TYR A 81 16.91 -30.74 2.78
C TYR A 81 17.71 -31.01 1.48
N LEU A 82 18.99 -30.64 1.43
CA LEU A 82 19.91 -31.16 0.41
C LEU A 82 21.01 -32.00 1.07
#